data_AF-A0A4P6JS60-F1
#
_entry.id   AF-A0A4P6JS60-F1
#
_cell.length_a   1.000
_cell.length_b   1.000
_cell.length_c   1.000
_cell.angle_alpha   90.00
_cell.angle_beta   90.00
_cell.angle_gamma   90.00
#
_symmetry.space_group_name_H-M   'P 1'
#
loop_
_entity.id
_entity.type
_entity.pdbx_description
1 polymer ?
#
loop_
_entity_poly.entity_id
_entity_poly.type
_entity_poly.pdbx_seq_one_letter_code
_entity_poly.pdbx_strand_id
1 'polypeptide(L)'
;MSGVEKYFTPLRLDIVRKHIELLAIAFPEQDYYPADRILLRMMLQWQMQLLYLSSLNEKIISRLSQAERAGETLIRQDAKRSFCQQFFSLQQGEHND
;
A
#
# COMPACT_ATOMS: atom_id res chain seq x y z
N MET A 1 -2.71 -8.34 26.13
CA MET A 1 -1.45 -7.65 25.77
C MET A 1 -1.18 -7.89 24.30
N SER A 2 -1.11 -6.83 23.49
CA SER A 2 -1.06 -6.95 22.02
C SER A 2 0.28 -7.56 21.58
N GLY A 3 0.28 -8.35 20.50
CA GLY A 3 1.48 -9.04 19.99
C GLY A 3 2.62 -8.11 19.55
N VAL A 4 2.35 -6.81 19.42
CA VAL A 4 3.29 -5.78 19.00
C VAL A 4 4.35 -5.49 20.07
N GLU A 5 3.95 -5.45 21.34
CA GLU A 5 4.87 -5.19 22.47
C GLU A 5 5.91 -6.30 22.64
N LYS A 6 5.55 -7.55 22.30
CA LYS A 6 6.48 -8.69 22.34
C LYS A 6 7.43 -8.72 21.14
N TYR A 7 7.08 -8.05 20.05
CA TYR A 7 7.89 -8.04 18.83
C TYR A 7 9.05 -7.05 18.92
N PHE A 8 8.85 -5.88 19.55
CA PHE A 8 9.89 -4.86 19.71
C PHE A 8 10.71 -5.05 20.99
N THR A 9 11.34 -6.20 21.13
CA THR A 9 12.28 -6.44 22.24
C THR A 9 13.52 -5.53 22.10
N PRO A 10 14.21 -5.20 23.20
CA PRO A 10 15.43 -4.37 23.15
C PRO A 10 16.47 -4.89 22.15
N LEU A 11 16.65 -6.21 22.07
CA LEU A 11 17.57 -6.84 21.13
C LEU A 11 17.18 -6.59 19.66
N ARG A 12 15.88 -6.72 19.33
CA ARG A 12 15.41 -6.46 17.96
C ARG A 12 15.51 -4.99 17.59
N LEU A 13 15.27 -4.09 18.55
CA LEU A 13 15.45 -2.66 18.33
C LEU A 13 16.91 -2.31 18.03
N ASP A 14 17.87 -2.95 18.73
CA ASP A 14 19.30 -2.78 18.46
C ASP A 14 19.68 -3.27 17.05
N ILE A 15 19.14 -4.42 16.62
CA ILE A 15 19.36 -4.94 15.27
C ILE A 15 18.79 -4.00 14.20
N VAL A 16 17.56 -3.52 14.39
CA VAL A 16 16.92 -2.56 13.47
C VAL A 16 17.74 -1.29 13.36
N ARG A 17 18.25 -0.76 14.48
CA ARG A 17 19.10 0.44 14.48
C ARG A 17 20.38 0.24 13.67
N LYS A 18 21.14 -0.83 13.94
CA LYS A 18 22.37 -1.15 13.21
C LYS A 18 22.11 -1.34 11.72
N HIS A 19 20.98 -1.93 11.36
CA HIS A 19 20.58 -2.08 9.96
C HIS A 19 20.31 -0.74 9.29
N ILE A 20 19.61 0.18 9.97
CA ILE A 20 19.36 1.54 9.47
C ILE A 20 20.69 2.30 9.29
N GLU A 21 21.62 2.19 10.23
CA GLU A 21 22.94 2.81 10.13
C GLU A 21 23.72 2.30 8.89
N LEU A 22 23.65 1.00 8.61
CA LEU A 22 24.26 0.44 7.40
C LEU A 22 23.59 0.96 6.12
N LEU A 23 22.26 1.08 6.12
CA LEU A 23 21.54 1.66 5.00
C LEU A 23 21.92 3.12 4.79
N ALA A 24 22.06 3.91 5.87
CA ALA A 24 22.48 5.32 5.84
C ALA A 24 23.85 5.53 5.17
N ILE A 25 24.75 4.54 5.29
CA ILE A 25 26.08 4.58 4.68
C ILE A 25 26.04 4.13 3.21
N ALA A 26 25.16 3.18 2.88
CA ALA A 26 25.11 2.56 1.56
C ALA A 26 24.37 3.38 0.50
N PHE A 27 23.48 4.29 0.90
CA PHE A 27 22.66 5.08 -0.02
C PHE A 27 22.79 6.58 0.26
N PRO A 28 22.78 7.44 -0.79
CA PRO A 28 22.80 8.88 -0.62
C PRO A 28 21.45 9.39 -0.10
N GLU A 29 21.45 10.52 0.62
CA GLU A 29 20.26 11.04 1.30
C GLU A 29 19.05 11.27 0.38
N GLN A 30 19.31 11.67 -0.87
CA GLN A 30 18.31 11.91 -1.91
C GLN A 30 17.52 10.66 -2.32
N ASP A 31 18.03 9.46 -2.02
CA ASP A 31 17.38 8.19 -2.32
C ASP A 31 16.46 7.73 -1.17
N TYR A 32 16.47 8.40 -0.02
CA TYR A 32 15.49 8.14 1.04
C TYR A 32 14.20 8.91 0.81
N TYR A 33 13.11 8.31 1.25
CA TYR A 33 11.84 9.02 1.37
C TYR A 33 11.94 10.03 2.52
N PRO A 34 11.67 11.32 2.28
CA PRO A 34 11.57 12.31 3.35
C PRO A 34 10.55 11.85 4.40
N ALA A 35 10.90 11.89 5.68
CA ALA A 35 10.07 11.33 6.75
C ALA A 35 8.69 12.00 6.82
N ASP A 36 8.62 13.30 6.51
CA ASP A 36 7.41 14.11 6.36
C ASP A 36 6.51 13.67 5.20
N ARG A 37 7.04 12.92 4.24
CA ARG A 37 6.27 12.31 3.14
C ARG A 37 5.78 10.90 3.45
N ILE A 38 6.29 10.26 4.50
CA ILE A 38 5.82 8.94 4.93
C ILE A 38 4.58 9.13 5.81
N LEU A 39 3.45 9.44 5.18
CA LEU A 39 2.13 9.40 5.82
C LEU A 39 1.72 7.95 6.08
N LEU A 40 2.22 7.38 7.18
CA LEU A 40 1.66 6.16 7.77
C LEU A 40 0.28 6.49 8.34
N ARG A 41 -0.72 6.64 7.47
CA ARG A 41 -2.12 6.69 7.89
C ARG A 41 -2.42 5.43 8.72
N MET A 42 -3.35 5.52 9.67
CA MET A 42 -3.79 4.33 10.42
C MET A 42 -4.15 3.21 9.45
N MET A 43 -3.40 2.11 9.52
CA MET A 43 -3.73 0.90 8.80
C MET A 43 -5.11 0.45 9.29
N LEU A 44 -6.08 0.30 8.37
CA LEU A 44 -7.39 -0.26 8.71
C LEU A 44 -7.21 -1.62 9.39
N GLN A 45 -8.11 -1.99 10.30
CA GLN A 45 -8.08 -3.31 10.93
C GLN A 45 -8.05 -4.41 9.85
N TRP A 46 -7.31 -5.50 10.11
CA TRP A 46 -7.07 -6.57 9.13
C TRP A 46 -8.37 -7.11 8.48
N GLN A 47 -9.46 -7.24 9.25
CA GLN A 47 -10.74 -7.68 8.69
C GLN A 47 -11.28 -6.70 7.64
N MET A 48 -11.13 -5.40 7.86
CA MET A 48 -11.52 -4.38 6.88
C MET A 48 -10.61 -4.39 5.66
N GLN A 49 -9.29 -4.60 5.84
CA GLN A 49 -8.37 -4.72 4.71
C GLN A 49 -8.72 -5.88 3.79
N LEU A 50 -9.05 -7.04 4.37
CA LEU A 50 -9.51 -8.22 3.63
C LEU A 50 -10.75 -7.91 2.78
N LEU A 51 -11.70 -7.15 3.32
CA LEU A 51 -12.90 -6.73 2.59
C LEU A 51 -12.57 -5.80 1.40
N TYR A 52 -11.62 -4.88 1.59
CA TYR A 52 -11.15 -4.03 0.48
C TYR A 52 -10.37 -4.83 -0.57
N LEU A 53 -9.58 -5.82 -0.16
CA LEU A 53 -8.81 -6.66 -1.07
C LEU A 53 -9.67 -7.66 -1.85
N SER A 54 -10.69 -8.24 -1.22
CA SER A 54 -11.65 -9.13 -1.89
C SER A 54 -12.48 -8.36 -2.92
N SER A 55 -13.04 -7.21 -2.52
CA SER A 55 -13.80 -6.34 -3.42
C SER A 55 -12.94 -5.81 -4.58
N LEU A 56 -11.64 -5.58 -4.36
CA LEU A 56 -10.72 -5.18 -5.42
C LEU A 56 -10.59 -6.27 -6.49
N ASN A 57 -10.43 -7.53 -6.11
CA ASN A 57 -10.30 -8.62 -7.08
C ASN A 57 -11.61 -8.84 -7.87
N GLU A 58 -12.75 -8.76 -7.20
CA GLU A 58 -14.07 -8.84 -7.86
C GLU A 58 -14.26 -7.70 -8.87
N LYS A 59 -13.90 -6.47 -8.52
CA LYS A 59 -13.98 -5.31 -9.42
C LYS A 59 -13.06 -5.45 -10.64
N ILE A 60 -11.86 -6.01 -10.46
CA ILE A 60 -10.93 -6.29 -11.58
C ILE A 60 -11.52 -7.35 -12.51
N ILE A 61 -12.06 -8.44 -11.96
CA ILE A 61 -12.68 -9.51 -12.75
C ILE A 61 -13.88 -8.95 -13.52
N SER A 62 -14.74 -8.17 -12.87
CA SER A 62 -15.90 -7.54 -13.50
C SER A 62 -15.49 -6.63 -14.68
N ARG A 63 -14.43 -5.82 -14.53
CA ARG A 63 -13.90 -5.00 -15.63
C ARG A 63 -13.36 -5.80 -16.79
N LEU A 64 -12.61 -6.87 -16.51
CA LEU A 64 -12.10 -7.75 -17.57
C LEU A 64 -13.25 -8.38 -18.35
N SER A 65 -14.27 -8.88 -17.66
CA SER A 65 -15.46 -9.45 -18.30
C SER A 65 -16.27 -8.41 -19.09
N GLN A 66 -16.31 -7.14 -18.66
CA GLN A 66 -16.94 -6.06 -19.42
C GLN A 66 -16.17 -5.72 -20.69
N ALA A 67 -14.84 -5.64 -20.61
CA ALA A 67 -13.98 -5.40 -21.77
C ALA A 67 -14.10 -6.54 -22.80
N GLU A 68 -14.06 -7.79 -22.35
CA GLU A 68 -14.27 -8.96 -23.21
C GLU A 68 -15.63 -8.90 -23.94
N ARG A 69 -16.71 -8.51 -23.23
CA ARG A 69 -18.03 -8.34 -23.84
C ARG A 69 -18.10 -7.18 -24.83
N ALA A 70 -17.29 -6.14 -24.63
CA ALA A 70 -17.18 -5.00 -25.54
C ALA A 70 -16.28 -5.28 -26.76
N GLY A 71 -15.66 -6.47 -26.84
CA GLY A 71 -14.68 -6.80 -27.88
C GLY A 71 -13.31 -6.15 -27.67
N GLU A 72 -13.08 -5.58 -26.48
CA GLU A 72 -11.83 -4.93 -26.11
C GLU A 72 -10.91 -5.91 -25.38
N THR A 73 -9.62 -5.92 -25.75
CA THR A 73 -8.62 -6.70 -25.01
C THR A 73 -8.06 -5.85 -23.88
N LEU A 74 -8.54 -6.09 -22.66
CA LEU A 74 -8.00 -5.47 -21.45
C LEU A 74 -7.11 -6.49 -20.72
N ILE A 75 -5.84 -6.16 -20.52
CA ILE A 75 -4.93 -7.01 -19.75
C ILE A 75 -5.16 -6.74 -18.26
N ARG A 76 -5.11 -7.79 -17.43
CA ARG A 76 -5.31 -7.71 -15.98
C ARG A 76 -4.46 -6.66 -15.28
N GLN A 77 -3.24 -6.41 -15.77
CA GLN A 77 -2.36 -5.36 -15.24
C GLN A 77 -2.92 -3.96 -15.47
N ASP A 78 -3.52 -3.71 -16.63
CA ASP A 78 -4.14 -2.42 -16.95
C ASP A 78 -5.42 -2.21 -16.15
N ALA A 79 -6.24 -3.26 -15.99
CA ALA A 79 -7.42 -3.21 -15.13
C ALA A 79 -7.07 -2.85 -13.67
N LYS A 80 -5.98 -3.44 -13.14
CA LYS A 80 -5.44 -3.11 -11.81
C LYS A 80 -4.96 -1.67 -11.74
N ARG A 81 -4.17 -1.23 -12.72
CA ARG A 81 -3.61 0.13 -12.76
C ARG A 81 -4.72 1.18 -12.76
N SER A 82 -5.74 1.01 -13.62
CA SER A 82 -6.88 1.93 -13.68
C SER A 82 -7.73 1.94 -12.40
N PHE A 83 -7.85 0.80 -11.71
CA PHE A 83 -8.51 0.76 -10.40
C PHE A 83 -7.71 1.51 -9.33
N CYS A 84 -6.39 1.24 -9.23
CA CYS A 84 -5.52 1.93 -8.28
C CYS A 84 -5.54 3.44 -8.51
N GLN A 85 -5.44 3.90 -9.77
CA GLN A 85 -5.53 5.31 -10.10
C GLN A 85 -6.83 5.95 -9.58
N GLN A 86 -7.99 5.34 -9.85
CA GLN A 86 -9.27 5.85 -9.31
C GLN A 86 -9.34 5.84 -7.79
N PHE A 87 -8.84 4.78 -7.15
CA PHE A 87 -8.84 4.68 -5.68
C PHE A 87 -7.99 5.78 -5.03
N PHE A 88 -6.80 6.04 -5.58
CA PHE A 88 -5.94 7.11 -5.09
C PHE A 88 -6.49 8.51 -5.40
N SER A 89 -7.17 8.71 -6.54
CA SER A 89 -7.88 9.96 -6.84
C SER A 89 -9.00 10.25 -5.83
N LEU A 90 -9.78 9.23 -5.44
CA LEU A 90 -10.86 9.39 -4.46
C LEU A 90 -10.34 9.76 -3.06
N GLN A 91 -9.19 9.23 -2.66
CA GLN A 91 -8.55 9.54 -1.38
C GLN A 91 -7.95 10.96 -1.30
N GLN A 92 -7.81 11.66 -2.43
CA GLN A 92 -7.36 13.05 -2.48
C GLN A 92 -8.52 14.07 -2.51
N GLY A 93 -9.75 13.62 -2.81
CA GLY A 93 -10.94 14.47 -2.83
C GLY A 93 -11.57 14.76 -1.46
N GLU A 94 -11.29 13.96 -0.43
CA GLU A 94 -11.83 14.15 0.94
C GLU A 94 -11.04 15.16 1.79
N HIS A 95 -10.31 16.11 1.16
CA HIS A 95 -9.50 17.11 1.88
C HIS A 95 -9.79 18.57 1.51
N ASN A 96 -10.88 18.83 0.77
CA ASN A 96 -11.41 20.17 0.54
C ASN A 96 -12.89 20.20 0.94
N ASP A 97 -13.15 20.26 2.25
CA ASP A 97 -14.36 20.84 2.85
C ASP A 97 -14.06 21.21 4.31
#